data_AF-A0A519Q7D6-F1
#
_entry.id   AF-A0A519Q7D6-F1
#
_cell.length_a   1.000
_cell.length_b   1.000
_cell.length_c   1.000
_cell.angle_alpha   90.00
_cell.angle_beta   90.00
_cell.angle_gamma   90.00
#
_symmetry.space_group_name_H-M   'P 1'
#
loop_
_entity.id
_entity.type
_entity.pdbx_description
1 polymer ?
#
loop_
_entity_poly.entity_id
_entity_poly.type
_entity_poly.pdbx_seq_one_letter_code
_entity_poly.pdbx_strand_id
1 'polypeptide(L)'
;LVLADDLISRIVVQSSRQAGLSAVYSELLDFDGCEIYTTELEGLAGTTYGEALTAYEDSALIGLRFADGQTRMNPPMDTLIPEDARAIIIAEDDAAIRMTTPPQDAVDPTQIRKPKAARRGAERVLILGWNRRGSIIASELSKYVKAGSVLTVAADTPGLLDEIATLPLGSKNLKVETRIIDTSHAASIDALNPLGYDSVMVLGYSDTMEAQSADTRTLITLLHLRKLSEREGQRVSVVSEMIDIRNRELAEVTRADDFVVSNKLISLMLAQASENEYLSDIFGDLLDEEGSEIYLRPIGDYVDLGRPVSGYTLMEAARRRGETAIGYRRRRDEDGADARNMGGVVVNPSKSQALEFLPEDRLIVLAEG
;
A
#
# COMPACT_ATOMS: atom_id res chain seq x y z
N LEU A 1 16.78 -12.97 0.73
CA LEU A 1 17.22 -11.65 0.20
C LEU A 1 16.51 -11.31 -1.11
N VAL A 2 16.62 -12.12 -2.17
CA VAL A 2 15.94 -11.86 -3.46
C VAL A 2 14.41 -11.72 -3.32
N LEU A 3 13.75 -12.60 -2.54
CA LEU A 3 12.31 -12.50 -2.25
C LEU A 3 11.91 -11.20 -1.53
N ALA A 4 12.73 -10.74 -0.57
CA ALA A 4 12.44 -9.50 0.15
C ALA A 4 12.66 -8.26 -0.72
N ASP A 5 13.66 -8.28 -1.62
CA ASP A 5 13.85 -7.20 -2.58
C ASP A 5 12.68 -7.10 -3.56
N ASP A 6 12.12 -8.24 -4.01
CA ASP A 6 10.94 -8.30 -4.88
C ASP A 6 9.68 -7.72 -4.20
N LEU A 7 9.32 -8.24 -3.02
CA LEU A 7 8.12 -7.82 -2.29
C LEU A 7 8.16 -6.32 -1.95
N ILE A 8 9.30 -5.83 -1.47
CA ILE A 8 9.45 -4.40 -1.17
C ILE A 8 9.35 -3.55 -2.44
N SER A 9 9.89 -4.02 -3.57
CA SER A 9 9.76 -3.30 -4.84
C SER A 9 8.31 -3.19 -5.30
N ARG A 10 7.50 -4.26 -5.09
CA ARG A 10 6.06 -4.23 -5.35
C ARG A 10 5.33 -3.28 -4.40
N ILE A 11 5.68 -3.29 -3.10
CA ILE A 11 5.15 -2.33 -2.12
C ILE A 11 5.49 -0.88 -2.51
N VAL A 12 6.72 -0.61 -2.97
CA VAL A 12 7.14 0.71 -3.47
C VAL A 12 6.26 1.13 -4.65
N VAL A 13 6.08 0.25 -5.64
CA VAL A 13 5.26 0.52 -6.83
C VAL A 13 3.82 0.82 -6.43
N GLN A 14 3.18 -0.05 -5.65
CA GLN A 14 1.80 0.18 -5.22
C GLN A 14 1.66 1.46 -4.37
N SER A 15 2.61 1.72 -3.46
CA SER A 15 2.59 2.90 -2.58
C SER A 15 2.80 4.20 -3.35
N SER A 16 3.62 4.19 -4.40
CA SER A 16 3.83 5.36 -5.26
C SER A 16 2.59 5.78 -6.04
N ARG A 17 1.64 4.85 -6.23
CA ARG A 17 0.39 5.08 -6.97
C ARG A 17 -0.76 5.49 -6.07
N GLN A 18 -0.60 5.31 -4.75
CA GLN A 18 -1.66 5.52 -3.77
C GLN A 18 -1.11 6.17 -2.50
N ALA A 19 -1.34 7.48 -2.36
CA ALA A 19 -0.94 8.22 -1.17
C ALA A 19 -1.53 7.59 0.11
N GLY A 20 -0.66 7.27 1.07
CA GLY A 20 -1.01 6.67 2.35
C GLY A 20 -1.02 5.13 2.38
N LEU A 21 -0.81 4.45 1.26
CA LEU A 21 -0.79 2.97 1.22
C LEU A 21 0.39 2.38 1.97
N SER A 22 1.51 3.08 1.96
CA SER A 22 2.69 2.73 2.74
C SER A 22 2.44 2.59 4.23
N ALA A 23 1.60 3.46 4.81
CA ALA A 23 1.22 3.39 6.21
C ALA A 23 0.34 2.16 6.47
N VAL A 24 -0.49 1.73 5.51
CA VAL A 24 -1.24 0.47 5.62
C VAL A 24 -0.29 -0.73 5.64
N TYR A 25 0.69 -0.78 4.74
CA TYR A 25 1.69 -1.85 4.75
C TYR A 25 2.55 -1.84 6.01
N SER A 26 2.94 -0.66 6.49
CA SER A 26 3.68 -0.55 7.74
C SER A 26 2.83 -1.03 8.92
N GLU A 27 1.54 -0.72 8.98
CA GLU A 27 0.62 -1.17 10.04
C GLU A 27 0.47 -2.69 10.04
N LEU A 28 0.25 -3.30 8.88
CA LEU A 28 0.10 -4.75 8.74
C LEU A 28 1.39 -5.53 9.06
N LEU A 29 2.54 -4.87 8.95
CA LEU A 29 3.86 -5.45 9.21
C LEU A 29 4.38 -5.16 10.62
N ASP A 30 3.83 -4.17 11.34
CA ASP A 30 4.28 -3.81 12.68
C ASP A 30 3.67 -4.73 13.73
N PHE A 31 4.42 -5.04 14.79
CA PHE A 31 3.99 -5.89 15.91
C PHE A 31 3.25 -5.08 16.99
N ASP A 32 3.35 -3.75 16.96
CA ASP A 32 2.68 -2.86 17.92
C ASP A 32 1.18 -2.62 17.56
N GLY A 33 0.64 -3.34 16.56
CA GLY A 33 -0.65 -3.07 15.95
C GLY A 33 -1.43 -4.33 15.60
N CYS A 34 -2.06 -4.32 14.43
CA CYS A 34 -2.76 -5.49 13.93
C CYS A 34 -1.86 -6.34 13.04
N GLU A 35 -1.83 -7.65 13.31
CA GLU A 35 -1.06 -8.65 12.57
C GLU A 35 -1.97 -9.53 11.72
N ILE A 36 -1.37 -10.29 10.80
CA ILE A 36 -2.07 -11.26 9.95
C ILE A 36 -1.89 -12.67 10.54
N TYR A 37 -3.01 -13.25 10.96
CA TYR A 37 -3.08 -14.61 11.48
C TYR A 37 -3.71 -15.57 10.47
N THR A 38 -3.23 -16.81 10.47
CA THR A 38 -3.85 -17.93 9.75
C THR A 38 -4.41 -18.91 10.78
N THR A 39 -5.73 -19.04 10.86
CA THR A 39 -6.40 -19.85 11.90
C THR A 39 -7.50 -20.74 11.33
N GLU A 40 -7.96 -21.72 12.11
CA GLU A 40 -9.06 -22.61 11.73
C GLU A 40 -10.39 -21.86 11.64
N LEU A 41 -11.25 -22.27 10.70
CA LEU A 41 -12.57 -21.66 10.44
C LEU A 41 -13.66 -22.25 11.34
N GLU A 42 -13.52 -22.11 12.66
CA GLU A 42 -14.57 -22.56 13.59
C GLU A 42 -15.91 -21.90 13.22
N GLY A 43 -16.96 -22.69 12.98
CA GLY A 43 -18.32 -22.18 12.74
C GLY A 43 -18.58 -21.43 11.43
N LEU A 44 -17.60 -21.34 10.51
CA LEU A 44 -17.76 -20.65 9.21
C LEU A 44 -17.88 -21.60 8.01
N ALA A 45 -17.52 -22.88 8.18
CA ALA A 45 -17.64 -23.87 7.12
C ALA A 45 -19.08 -23.96 6.57
N GLY A 46 -19.19 -24.00 5.25
CA GLY A 46 -20.47 -24.04 4.54
C GLY A 46 -21.14 -22.67 4.32
N THR A 47 -20.64 -21.59 4.93
CA THR A 47 -21.05 -20.21 4.57
C THR A 47 -20.26 -19.70 3.37
N THR A 48 -20.75 -18.64 2.74
CA THR A 48 -19.98 -17.93 1.71
C THR A 48 -18.99 -16.95 2.34
N TYR A 49 -17.89 -16.66 1.66
CA TYR A 49 -16.91 -15.65 2.10
C TYR A 49 -17.57 -14.31 2.43
N GLY A 50 -18.51 -13.85 1.60
CA GLY A 50 -19.23 -12.60 1.82
C GLY A 50 -20.11 -12.60 3.07
N GLU A 51 -20.70 -13.73 3.45
CA GLU A 51 -21.45 -13.85 4.71
C GLU A 51 -20.51 -13.85 5.92
N ALA A 52 -19.36 -14.52 5.79
CA ALA A 52 -18.35 -14.65 6.83
C ALA A 52 -17.67 -13.32 7.20
N LEU A 53 -17.66 -12.32 6.31
CA LEU A 53 -17.06 -11.00 6.58
C LEU A 53 -17.60 -10.35 7.87
N THR A 54 -18.88 -10.56 8.19
CA THR A 54 -19.53 -9.99 9.39
C THR A 54 -19.38 -10.82 10.66
N ALA A 55 -18.70 -11.96 10.59
CA ALA A 55 -18.62 -12.91 11.69
C ALA A 55 -17.71 -12.47 12.85
N TYR A 56 -16.92 -11.41 12.66
CA TYR A 56 -15.99 -10.90 13.66
C TYR A 56 -16.23 -9.41 13.85
N GLU A 57 -16.42 -8.95 15.09
CA GLU A 57 -16.58 -7.52 15.38
C GLU A 57 -15.24 -6.79 15.33
N ASP A 58 -14.23 -7.33 16.02
CA ASP A 58 -12.92 -6.71 16.27
C ASP A 58 -11.77 -7.43 15.53
N SER A 59 -12.08 -8.22 14.49
CA SER A 59 -11.11 -8.83 13.59
C SER A 59 -11.59 -8.74 12.15
N ALA A 60 -10.70 -8.69 11.16
CA ALA A 60 -11.09 -8.60 9.76
C ALA A 60 -10.71 -9.87 9.00
N LEU A 61 -11.70 -10.63 8.51
CA LEU A 61 -11.47 -11.74 7.58
C LEU A 61 -11.06 -11.17 6.22
N ILE A 62 -9.84 -11.48 5.77
CA ILE A 62 -9.26 -10.89 4.56
C ILE A 62 -8.96 -11.90 3.46
N GLY A 63 -8.97 -13.18 3.76
CA GLY A 63 -8.71 -14.22 2.76
C GLY A 63 -8.96 -15.62 3.30
N LEU A 64 -8.75 -16.59 2.42
CA LEU A 64 -8.85 -18.01 2.71
C LEU A 64 -7.60 -18.74 2.24
N ARG A 65 -7.19 -19.73 3.02
CA ARG A 65 -6.17 -20.71 2.66
C ARG A 65 -6.85 -22.05 2.44
N PHE A 66 -6.81 -22.56 1.22
CA PHE A 66 -7.43 -23.83 0.84
C PHE A 66 -6.50 -25.01 1.12
N ALA A 67 -7.08 -26.19 1.33
CA ALA A 67 -6.33 -27.42 1.63
C ALA A 67 -5.41 -27.87 0.48
N ASP A 68 -5.65 -27.39 -0.74
CA ASP A 68 -4.85 -27.71 -1.93
C ASP A 68 -3.50 -26.97 -2.00
N GLY A 69 -3.25 -26.01 -1.11
CA GLY A 69 -2.05 -25.19 -1.20
C GLY A 69 -2.31 -23.75 -1.68
N GLN A 70 -3.53 -23.39 -2.08
CA GLN A 70 -3.81 -22.05 -2.57
C GLN A 70 -4.16 -21.06 -1.44
N THR A 71 -3.54 -19.89 -1.47
CA THR A 71 -3.94 -18.70 -0.70
C THR A 71 -4.70 -17.77 -1.64
N ARG A 72 -5.86 -17.25 -1.21
CA ARG A 72 -6.58 -16.21 -1.95
C ARG A 72 -7.05 -15.12 -1.02
N MET A 73 -6.63 -13.90 -1.29
CA MET A 73 -7.04 -12.68 -0.60
C MET A 73 -8.26 -12.12 -1.30
N ASN A 74 -9.28 -11.70 -0.53
CA ASN A 74 -10.58 -11.27 -1.04
C ASN A 74 -11.12 -12.19 -2.17
N PRO A 75 -11.33 -13.50 -1.90
CA PRO A 75 -11.94 -14.39 -2.89
C PRO A 75 -13.35 -13.90 -3.26
N PRO A 76 -13.92 -14.37 -4.38
CA PRO A 76 -15.28 -14.01 -4.78
C PRO A 76 -16.28 -14.16 -3.63
N MET A 77 -17.19 -13.21 -3.47
CA MET A 77 -18.08 -13.14 -2.30
C MET A 77 -19.00 -14.36 -2.14
N ASP A 78 -19.25 -15.09 -3.22
CA ASP A 78 -20.04 -16.32 -3.29
C ASP A 78 -19.18 -17.59 -3.11
N THR A 79 -17.88 -17.47 -2.87
CA THR A 79 -16.98 -18.59 -2.58
C THR A 79 -17.45 -19.30 -1.32
N LEU A 80 -17.85 -20.56 -1.44
CA LEU A 80 -18.18 -21.40 -0.30
C LEU A 80 -16.91 -21.73 0.48
N ILE A 81 -16.98 -21.60 1.80
CA ILE A 81 -15.89 -21.92 2.72
C ILE A 81 -15.88 -23.43 2.99
N PRO A 82 -14.83 -24.17 2.57
CA PRO A 82 -14.67 -25.58 2.91
C PRO A 82 -14.38 -25.81 4.40
N GLU A 83 -14.68 -27.00 4.93
CA GLU A 83 -14.36 -27.37 6.33
C GLU A 83 -12.85 -27.42 6.61
N ASP A 84 -12.04 -27.68 5.60
CA ASP A 84 -10.57 -27.82 5.67
C ASP A 84 -9.82 -26.56 5.25
N ALA A 85 -10.54 -25.46 4.98
CA ALA A 85 -9.93 -24.17 4.73
C ALA A 85 -9.57 -23.47 6.05
N ARG A 86 -8.55 -22.61 5.97
CA ARG A 86 -8.16 -21.72 7.07
C ARG A 86 -8.48 -20.27 6.76
N ALA A 87 -8.87 -19.54 7.80
CA ALA A 87 -9.14 -18.12 7.76
C ALA A 87 -7.82 -17.34 7.76
N ILE A 88 -7.73 -16.32 6.91
CA ILE A 88 -6.68 -15.31 6.99
C ILE A 88 -7.32 -14.06 7.57
N ILE A 89 -6.91 -13.68 8.78
CA ILE A 89 -7.56 -12.66 9.60
C ILE A 89 -6.56 -11.60 10.04
N ILE A 90 -6.98 -10.34 10.01
CA ILE A 90 -6.27 -9.25 10.69
C ILE A 90 -6.84 -9.11 12.10
N ALA A 91 -5.98 -9.17 13.12
CA ALA A 91 -6.34 -8.96 14.52
C ALA A 91 -5.18 -8.32 15.31
N GLU A 92 -5.46 -7.75 16.47
CA GLU A 92 -4.42 -7.20 17.36
C GLU A 92 -3.64 -8.31 18.10
N ASP A 93 -4.29 -9.44 18.35
CA ASP A 93 -3.75 -10.58 19.10
C ASP A 93 -4.52 -11.84 18.68
N ASP A 94 -3.88 -13.01 18.69
CA ASP A 94 -4.54 -14.29 18.34
C ASP A 94 -5.68 -14.62 19.32
N ALA A 95 -5.54 -14.24 20.59
CA ALA A 95 -6.56 -14.40 21.62
C ALA A 95 -7.79 -13.47 21.44
N ALA A 96 -7.66 -12.44 20.60
CA ALA A 96 -8.74 -11.51 20.23
C ALA A 96 -9.62 -12.05 19.10
N ILE A 97 -9.18 -13.07 18.36
CA ILE A 97 -9.95 -13.65 17.24
C ILE A 97 -11.15 -14.42 17.80
N ARG A 98 -12.30 -13.76 17.83
CA ARG A 98 -13.55 -14.32 18.36
C ARG A 98 -14.71 -14.00 17.46
N MET A 99 -15.46 -15.03 17.10
CA MET A 99 -16.69 -14.83 16.37
C MET A 99 -17.73 -14.13 17.23
N THR A 100 -18.46 -13.22 16.61
CA THR A 100 -19.60 -12.53 17.19
C THR A 100 -20.80 -12.65 16.26
N THR A 101 -21.99 -12.45 16.80
CA THR A 101 -23.20 -12.30 15.98
C THR A 101 -23.43 -10.82 15.76
N PRO A 102 -23.46 -10.33 14.50
CA PRO A 102 -23.72 -8.93 14.25
C PRO A 102 -25.14 -8.55 14.72
N PRO A 103 -25.34 -7.34 15.27
CA PRO A 103 -26.68 -6.83 15.59
C PRO A 103 -27.61 -6.87 14.37
N GLN A 104 -28.91 -7.04 14.61
CA GLN A 104 -29.90 -7.18 13.52
C GLN A 104 -29.99 -5.93 12.62
N ASP A 105 -29.65 -4.76 13.16
CA ASP A 105 -29.62 -3.45 12.51
C ASP A 105 -28.19 -2.92 12.31
N ALA A 106 -27.17 -3.80 12.34
CA ALA A 106 -25.77 -3.43 12.20
C ALA A 106 -25.43 -2.67 10.90
N VAL A 107 -26.20 -2.95 9.84
CA VAL A 107 -26.03 -2.37 8.50
C VAL A 107 -27.18 -1.42 8.21
N ASP A 108 -26.87 -0.15 7.88
CA ASP A 108 -27.84 0.79 7.31
C ASP A 108 -27.70 0.82 5.77
N PRO A 109 -28.54 0.08 5.03
CA PRO A 109 -28.46 0.04 3.56
C PRO A 109 -28.84 1.38 2.91
N THR A 110 -29.49 2.31 3.62
CA THR A 110 -29.88 3.61 3.08
C THR A 110 -28.69 4.56 2.90
N GLN A 111 -27.59 4.30 3.61
CA GLN A 111 -26.34 5.06 3.47
C GLN A 111 -25.48 4.55 2.31
N ILE A 112 -25.74 3.36 1.76
CA ILE A 112 -24.86 2.74 0.77
C ILE A 112 -25.08 3.35 -0.62
N ARG A 113 -23.99 3.81 -1.23
CA ARG A 113 -23.97 4.39 -2.57
C ARG A 113 -23.71 3.34 -3.64
N LYS A 114 -24.31 3.56 -4.81
CA LYS A 114 -24.06 2.73 -6.00
C LYS A 114 -22.61 2.91 -6.48
N PRO A 115 -21.98 1.84 -7.00
CA PRO A 115 -20.62 1.92 -7.49
C PRO A 115 -20.51 2.92 -8.63
N LYS A 116 -19.45 3.74 -8.59
CA LYS A 116 -19.04 4.59 -9.71
C LYS A 116 -17.72 4.04 -10.24
N ALA A 117 -17.68 3.70 -11.52
CA ALA A 117 -16.44 3.24 -12.15
C ALA A 117 -15.41 4.38 -12.15
N ALA A 118 -14.32 4.20 -11.41
CA ALA A 118 -13.13 5.05 -11.53
C ALA A 118 -12.34 4.57 -12.76
N ARG A 119 -11.94 5.49 -13.65
CA ARG A 119 -11.07 5.17 -14.77
C ARG A 119 -9.65 5.64 -14.45
N ARG A 120 -8.69 4.71 -14.48
CA ARG A 120 -7.26 5.04 -14.42
C ARG A 120 -6.77 5.48 -15.81
N GLY A 121 -5.94 6.53 -15.82
CA GLY A 121 -5.31 7.08 -17.03
C GLY A 121 -3.88 6.57 -17.23
N ALA A 122 -3.18 7.15 -18.20
CA ALA A 122 -1.73 7.03 -18.30
C ALA A 122 -1.07 7.77 -17.13
N GLU A 123 0.06 7.25 -16.66
CA GLU A 123 0.81 7.72 -15.49
C GLU A 123 2.22 8.17 -15.93
N ARG A 124 2.73 9.24 -15.32
CA ARG A 124 4.09 9.74 -15.50
C ARG A 124 4.84 9.59 -14.18
N VAL A 125 5.82 8.71 -14.16
CA VAL A 125 6.64 8.42 -12.97
C VAL A 125 8.07 8.89 -13.19
N LEU A 126 8.67 9.50 -12.17
CA LEU A 126 10.08 9.89 -12.16
C LEU A 126 10.84 9.07 -11.12
N ILE A 127 11.90 8.38 -11.51
CA ILE A 127 12.88 7.79 -10.59
C ILE A 127 14.11 8.70 -10.55
N LEU A 128 14.51 9.13 -9.35
CA LEU A 128 15.75 9.85 -9.04
C LEU A 128 16.71 8.89 -8.35
N GLY A 129 17.88 8.67 -8.94
CA GLY A 129 18.83 7.65 -8.47
C GLY A 129 18.51 6.25 -9.01
N TRP A 130 19.45 5.33 -8.89
CA TRP A 130 19.31 3.98 -9.43
C TRP A 130 20.16 2.97 -8.67
N ASN A 131 19.54 1.84 -8.34
CA ASN A 131 20.15 0.65 -7.74
C ASN A 131 19.44 -0.60 -8.29
N ARG A 132 19.83 -1.78 -7.82
CA ARG A 132 19.29 -3.09 -8.22
C ARG A 132 17.77 -3.22 -8.14
N ARG A 133 17.10 -2.48 -7.26
CA ARG A 133 15.61 -2.48 -7.16
C ARG A 133 14.96 -1.70 -8.30
N GLY A 134 15.67 -0.76 -8.91
CA GLY A 134 15.15 0.04 -10.03
C GLY A 134 14.65 -0.82 -11.18
N SER A 135 15.37 -1.89 -11.51
CA SER A 135 14.96 -2.85 -12.54
C SER A 135 13.65 -3.58 -12.21
N ILE A 136 13.51 -4.04 -10.96
CA ILE A 136 12.31 -4.71 -10.44
C ILE A 136 11.14 -3.73 -10.43
N ILE A 137 11.34 -2.52 -9.88
CA ILE A 137 10.32 -1.46 -9.85
C ILE A 137 9.84 -1.10 -11.27
N ALA A 138 10.74 -0.98 -12.25
CA ALA A 138 10.35 -0.68 -13.62
C ALA A 138 9.54 -1.82 -14.27
N SER A 139 9.95 -3.07 -14.05
CA SER A 139 9.21 -4.26 -14.47
C SER A 139 7.82 -4.29 -13.85
N GLU A 140 7.73 -4.15 -12.53
CA GLU A 140 6.47 -4.18 -11.80
C GLU A 140 5.57 -3.01 -12.20
N LEU A 141 6.09 -1.78 -12.30
CA LEU A 141 5.30 -0.63 -12.76
C LEU A 141 4.69 -0.88 -14.15
N SER A 142 5.44 -1.51 -15.06
CA SER A 142 4.99 -1.74 -16.44
C SER A 142 3.76 -2.64 -16.54
N LYS A 143 3.51 -3.49 -15.54
CA LYS A 143 2.33 -4.37 -15.45
C LYS A 143 1.04 -3.59 -15.24
N TYR A 144 1.07 -2.58 -14.38
CA TYR A 144 -0.13 -1.87 -13.95
C TYR A 144 -0.56 -0.70 -14.84
N VAL A 145 0.40 -0.08 -15.52
CA VAL A 145 0.17 1.19 -16.20
C VAL A 145 -0.62 1.02 -17.51
N LYS A 146 -1.45 2.02 -17.83
CA LYS A 146 -2.18 2.09 -19.11
C LYS A 146 -1.28 2.61 -20.23
N ALA A 147 -1.68 2.34 -21.47
CA ALA A 147 -0.94 2.79 -22.65
C ALA A 147 -0.72 4.30 -22.65
N GLY A 148 0.52 4.73 -22.92
CA GLY A 148 0.92 6.13 -22.93
C GLY A 148 1.64 6.58 -21.65
N SER A 149 1.81 5.68 -20.68
CA SER A 149 2.58 5.96 -19.47
C SER A 149 4.07 6.11 -19.75
N VAL A 150 4.73 6.93 -18.93
CA VAL A 150 6.15 7.26 -19.08
C VAL A 150 6.85 7.08 -17.75
N LEU A 151 7.96 6.34 -17.74
CA LEU A 151 8.92 6.30 -16.65
C LEU A 151 10.17 7.07 -17.06
N THR A 152 10.45 8.17 -16.38
CA THR A 152 11.74 8.87 -16.52
C THR A 152 12.68 8.39 -15.43
N VAL A 153 13.85 7.89 -15.79
CA VAL A 153 14.93 7.54 -14.86
C VAL A 153 16.03 8.61 -14.94
N ALA A 154 16.34 9.24 -13.82
CA ALA A 154 17.32 10.30 -13.73
C ALA A 154 18.38 10.00 -12.66
N ALA A 155 19.56 9.58 -13.10
CA ALA A 155 20.65 9.16 -12.22
C ALA A 155 22.01 9.22 -12.95
N ASP A 156 23.11 9.23 -12.20
CA ASP A 156 24.48 9.13 -12.71
C ASP A 156 25.16 7.79 -12.36
N THR A 157 24.38 6.77 -12.06
CA THR A 157 24.87 5.41 -11.76
C THR A 157 25.65 4.84 -12.96
N PRO A 158 26.87 4.32 -12.77
CA PRO A 158 27.63 3.66 -13.83
C PRO A 158 26.85 2.49 -14.45
N GLY A 159 26.84 2.40 -15.78
CA GLY A 159 26.15 1.31 -16.50
C GLY A 159 24.63 1.47 -16.67
N LEU A 160 24.05 2.56 -16.16
CA LEU A 160 22.60 2.82 -16.19
C LEU A 160 21.95 2.62 -17.58
N LEU A 161 22.58 3.15 -18.64
CA LEU A 161 22.00 3.09 -19.99
C LEU A 161 21.92 1.65 -20.52
N ASP A 162 22.93 0.83 -20.23
CA ASP A 162 22.96 -0.57 -20.66
C ASP A 162 21.92 -1.39 -19.88
N GLU A 163 21.79 -1.14 -18.58
CA GLU A 163 20.77 -1.79 -17.75
C GLU A 163 19.36 -1.43 -18.22
N ILE A 164 19.09 -0.14 -18.46
CA ILE A 164 17.78 0.32 -18.94
C ILE A 164 17.43 -0.26 -20.31
N ALA A 165 18.41 -0.40 -21.21
CA ALA A 165 18.21 -1.00 -22.53
C ALA A 165 17.80 -2.49 -22.47
N THR A 166 18.09 -3.17 -21.36
CA THR A 166 17.81 -4.60 -21.15
C THR A 166 16.69 -4.87 -20.15
N LEU A 167 15.93 -3.83 -19.74
CA LEU A 167 14.88 -3.98 -18.74
C LEU A 167 13.81 -5.00 -19.15
N PRO A 168 13.46 -5.94 -18.25
CA PRO A 168 12.40 -6.90 -18.50
C PRO A 168 11.03 -6.26 -18.26
N LEU A 169 10.57 -5.39 -19.16
CA LEU A 169 9.25 -4.77 -19.03
C LEU A 169 8.14 -5.82 -19.31
N GLY A 170 7.20 -5.93 -18.38
CA GLY A 170 6.03 -6.80 -18.46
C GLY A 170 4.98 -6.34 -19.48
N SER A 171 5.02 -5.08 -19.93
CA SER A 171 4.12 -4.59 -20.98
C SER A 171 4.73 -3.52 -21.89
N LYS A 172 4.07 -3.27 -23.03
CA LYS A 172 4.40 -2.19 -23.97
C LYS A 172 3.73 -0.85 -23.63
N ASN A 173 3.02 -0.77 -22.51
CA ASN A 173 2.29 0.43 -22.12
C ASN A 173 3.19 1.52 -21.55
N LEU A 174 4.38 1.13 -21.08
CA LEU A 174 5.35 2.00 -20.44
C LEU A 174 6.49 2.37 -21.40
N LYS A 175 6.71 3.66 -21.60
CA LYS A 175 7.91 4.20 -22.24
C LYS A 175 8.94 4.57 -21.18
N VAL A 176 10.16 4.08 -21.30
CA VAL A 176 11.26 4.46 -20.40
C VAL A 176 12.14 5.52 -21.05
N GLU A 177 12.40 6.62 -20.34
CA GLU A 177 13.28 7.71 -20.74
C GLU A 177 14.40 7.87 -19.72
N THR A 178 15.60 8.27 -20.17
CA THR A 178 16.79 8.34 -19.30
C THR A 178 17.41 9.73 -19.30
N ARG A 179 17.84 10.21 -18.13
CA ARG A 179 18.56 11.48 -17.96
C ARG A 179 19.76 11.29 -17.04
N ILE A 180 20.96 11.53 -17.55
CA ILE A 180 22.16 11.48 -16.71
C ILE A 180 22.28 12.80 -15.95
N ILE A 181 22.08 12.75 -14.64
CA ILE A 181 22.13 13.92 -13.75
C ILE A 181 22.76 13.57 -12.42
N ASP A 182 23.31 14.59 -11.76
CA ASP A 182 23.63 14.49 -10.33
C ASP A 182 22.41 14.92 -9.50
N THR A 183 21.82 13.96 -8.77
CA THR A 183 20.64 14.18 -7.93
C THR A 183 20.93 15.01 -6.67
N SER A 184 22.19 15.28 -6.34
CA SER A 184 22.55 16.20 -5.24
C SER A 184 22.46 17.68 -5.63
N HIS A 185 22.34 17.98 -6.92
CA HIS A 185 22.33 19.35 -7.44
C HIS A 185 20.90 19.84 -7.75
N ALA A 186 20.47 20.91 -7.05
CA ALA A 186 19.13 21.50 -7.20
C ALA A 186 18.77 21.87 -8.64
N ALA A 187 19.69 22.50 -9.38
CA ALA A 187 19.44 22.92 -10.76
C ALA A 187 19.16 21.73 -11.70
N SER A 188 19.79 20.59 -11.44
CA SER A 188 19.56 19.35 -12.19
C SER A 188 18.16 18.78 -11.94
N ILE A 189 17.70 18.81 -10.69
CA ILE A 189 16.35 18.38 -10.31
C ILE A 189 15.30 19.33 -10.90
N ASP A 190 15.49 20.64 -10.75
CA ASP A 190 14.55 21.65 -11.27
C ASP A 190 14.34 21.51 -12.79
N ALA A 191 15.41 21.19 -13.54
CA ALA A 191 15.34 20.99 -14.98
C ALA A 191 14.48 19.79 -15.42
N LEU A 192 14.22 18.82 -14.54
CA LEU A 192 13.34 17.69 -14.81
C LEU A 192 11.85 18.04 -14.70
N ASN A 193 11.51 19.16 -14.06
CA ASN A 193 10.14 19.52 -13.68
C ASN A 193 9.43 18.39 -12.91
N PRO A 194 9.94 17.97 -11.74
CA PRO A 194 9.44 16.81 -11.00
C PRO A 194 7.98 16.97 -10.53
N LEU A 195 7.49 18.20 -10.34
CA LEU A 195 6.08 18.46 -9.98
C LEU A 195 5.10 18.18 -11.12
N GLY A 196 5.58 17.98 -12.35
CA GLY A 196 4.76 17.59 -13.50
C GLY A 196 4.55 16.07 -13.64
N TYR A 197 5.07 15.28 -12.72
CA TYR A 197 4.89 13.83 -12.64
C TYR A 197 3.77 13.48 -11.65
N ASP A 198 3.14 12.32 -11.83
CA ASP A 198 2.14 11.81 -10.92
C ASP A 198 2.78 11.30 -9.62
N SER A 199 3.98 10.73 -9.72
CA SER A 199 4.80 10.31 -8.57
C SER A 199 6.30 10.40 -8.85
N VAL A 200 7.07 10.60 -7.78
CA VAL A 200 8.53 10.63 -7.77
C VAL A 200 9.04 9.56 -6.81
N MET A 201 9.99 8.74 -7.26
CA MET A 201 10.69 7.76 -6.46
C MET A 201 12.14 8.18 -6.31
N VAL A 202 12.69 8.17 -5.10
CA VAL A 202 14.10 8.49 -4.82
C VAL A 202 14.79 7.22 -4.35
N LEU A 203 15.58 6.60 -5.22
CA LEU A 203 16.32 5.39 -4.92
C LEU A 203 17.73 5.74 -4.44
N GLY A 204 18.15 5.16 -3.32
CA GLY A 204 19.50 5.34 -2.79
C GLY A 204 20.55 4.67 -3.68
N TYR A 205 21.74 5.28 -3.77
CA TYR A 205 22.87 4.78 -4.56
C TYR A 205 23.61 3.61 -3.87
N SER A 206 22.87 2.70 -3.25
CA SER A 206 23.34 1.65 -2.34
C SER A 206 24.32 0.66 -2.96
N ASP A 207 24.27 0.45 -4.27
CA ASP A 207 25.18 -0.47 -4.97
C ASP A 207 26.55 0.17 -5.31
N THR A 208 26.65 1.50 -5.22
CA THR A 208 27.84 2.27 -5.65
C THR A 208 28.43 3.15 -4.56
N MET A 209 27.73 3.33 -3.45
CA MET A 209 28.11 4.20 -2.35
C MET A 209 27.93 3.47 -1.01
N GLU A 210 28.74 3.82 -0.02
CA GLU A 210 28.51 3.38 1.36
C GLU A 210 27.16 3.91 1.87
N ALA A 211 26.52 3.14 2.77
CA ALA A 211 25.16 3.40 3.21
C ALA A 211 24.91 4.85 3.69
N GLN A 212 25.82 5.39 4.49
CA GLN A 212 25.70 6.75 5.01
C GLN A 212 25.81 7.82 3.90
N SER A 213 26.69 7.60 2.91
CA SER A 213 26.85 8.51 1.78
C SER A 213 25.64 8.44 0.83
N ALA A 214 25.12 7.23 0.59
CA ALA A 214 23.91 7.02 -0.19
C ALA A 214 22.71 7.74 0.45
N ASP A 215 22.48 7.54 1.76
CA ASP A 215 21.40 8.21 2.50
C ASP A 215 21.57 9.73 2.52
N THR A 216 22.79 10.24 2.67
CA THR A 216 23.07 11.68 2.60
C THR A 216 22.62 12.25 1.25
N ARG A 217 22.91 11.55 0.15
CA ARG A 217 22.49 11.97 -1.19
C ARG A 217 20.97 11.90 -1.37
N THR A 218 20.32 10.86 -0.83
CA THR A 218 18.86 10.76 -0.79
C THR A 218 18.24 11.94 -0.03
N LEU A 219 18.73 12.25 1.17
CA LEU A 219 18.25 13.38 1.97
C LEU A 219 18.40 14.73 1.25
N ILE A 220 19.55 14.98 0.61
CA ILE A 220 19.76 16.20 -0.18
C ILE A 220 18.74 16.28 -1.33
N THR A 221 18.50 15.16 -2.02
CA THR A 221 17.52 15.08 -3.11
C THR A 221 16.10 15.41 -2.62
N LEU A 222 15.69 14.83 -1.48
CA LEU A 222 14.40 15.09 -0.84
C LEU A 222 14.24 16.55 -0.41
N LEU A 223 15.28 17.15 0.17
CA LEU A 223 15.26 18.57 0.54
C LEU A 223 15.06 19.50 -0.66
N HIS A 224 15.67 19.19 -1.81
CA HIS A 224 15.46 19.95 -3.04
C HIS A 224 14.03 19.83 -3.55
N LEU A 225 13.47 18.61 -3.59
CA LEU A 225 12.07 18.36 -3.97
C LEU A 225 11.08 19.11 -3.07
N ARG A 226 11.34 19.12 -1.76
CA ARG A 226 10.54 19.87 -0.78
C ARG A 226 10.59 21.37 -1.05
N LYS A 227 11.79 21.93 -1.19
CA LYS A 227 11.98 23.36 -1.46
C LYS A 227 11.27 23.79 -2.75
N LEU A 228 11.31 22.94 -3.77
CA LEU A 228 10.59 23.15 -5.02
C LEU A 228 9.06 23.12 -4.82
N SER A 229 8.54 22.13 -4.10
CA SER A 229 7.12 22.02 -3.78
C SER A 229 6.60 23.22 -2.97
N GLU A 230 7.41 23.71 -2.02
CA GLU A 230 7.12 24.91 -1.22
C GLU A 230 7.12 26.17 -2.07
N ARG A 231 8.09 26.30 -2.99
CA ARG A 231 8.21 27.45 -3.88
C ARG A 231 7.04 27.56 -4.85
N GLU A 232 6.62 26.45 -5.46
CA GLU A 232 5.58 26.43 -6.48
C GLU A 232 4.16 26.24 -5.90
N GLY A 233 4.05 25.95 -4.59
CA GLY A 233 2.76 25.71 -3.94
C GLY A 233 2.04 24.44 -4.42
N GLN A 234 2.75 23.55 -5.12
CA GLN A 234 2.23 22.30 -5.66
C GLN A 234 2.92 21.12 -4.95
N ARG A 235 2.16 20.06 -4.70
CA ARG A 235 2.66 18.81 -4.10
C ARG A 235 2.83 17.74 -5.17
N VAL A 236 3.79 16.85 -4.95
CA VAL A 236 3.96 15.60 -5.70
C VAL A 236 4.13 14.46 -4.69
N SER A 237 3.62 13.28 -4.99
CA SER A 237 3.85 12.11 -4.13
C SER A 237 5.30 11.67 -4.26
N VAL A 238 6.00 11.57 -3.14
CA VAL A 238 7.40 11.12 -3.10
C VAL A 238 7.50 9.80 -2.32
N VAL A 239 8.09 8.80 -2.96
CA VAL A 239 8.54 7.58 -2.29
C VAL A 239 10.06 7.58 -2.28
N SER A 240 10.69 7.21 -1.18
CA SER A 240 12.13 7.23 -1.04
C SER A 240 12.64 5.96 -0.38
N GLU A 241 13.83 5.53 -0.79
CA GLU A 241 14.55 4.42 -0.16
C GLU A 241 15.64 4.98 0.76
N MET A 242 15.68 4.50 1.99
CA MET A 242 16.73 4.81 2.95
C MET A 242 17.25 3.55 3.62
N ILE A 243 18.58 3.45 3.71
CA ILE A 243 19.24 2.26 4.22
C ILE A 243 19.26 2.27 5.74
N ASP A 244 19.60 3.42 6.34
CA ASP A 244 19.73 3.60 7.77
C ASP A 244 18.46 4.17 8.41
N ILE A 245 17.94 3.47 9.41
CA ILE A 245 16.77 3.89 10.19
C ILE A 245 16.99 5.21 10.92
N ARG A 246 18.23 5.56 11.29
CA ARG A 246 18.56 6.82 11.98
C ARG A 246 18.31 8.04 11.09
N ASN A 247 18.47 7.86 9.78
CA ASN A 247 18.23 8.91 8.81
C ASN A 247 16.75 8.97 8.40
N ARG A 248 15.96 7.93 8.68
CA ARG A 248 14.52 7.88 8.40
C ARG A 248 13.76 9.00 9.11
N GLU A 249 14.01 9.22 10.40
CA GLU A 249 13.34 10.32 11.13
C GLU A 249 13.62 11.69 10.49
N LEU A 250 14.83 11.90 9.98
CA LEU A 250 15.21 13.13 9.27
C LEU A 250 14.45 13.31 7.95
N ALA A 251 14.10 12.20 7.29
CA ALA A 251 13.26 12.19 6.11
C ALA A 251 11.76 12.27 6.45
N GLU A 252 11.29 11.65 7.53
CA GLU A 252 9.87 11.70 7.95
C GLU A 252 9.44 13.08 8.48
N VAL A 253 10.39 13.89 8.96
CA VAL A 253 10.16 15.33 9.25
C VAL A 253 9.79 16.11 7.95
N THR A 254 9.81 15.46 6.78
CA THR A 254 9.26 15.96 5.53
C THR A 254 7.89 15.31 5.25
N ARG A 255 6.82 15.97 5.72
CA ARG A 255 5.38 15.86 5.34
C ARG A 255 4.76 14.45 5.16
N ALA A 256 3.55 14.28 5.68
CA ALA A 256 2.77 13.03 5.73
C ALA A 256 2.48 12.27 4.41
N ASP A 257 2.85 12.84 3.25
CA ASP A 257 2.66 12.21 1.93
C ASP A 257 3.95 11.51 1.42
N ASP A 258 5.09 11.70 2.10
CA ASP A 258 6.37 11.10 1.74
C ASP A 258 6.52 9.73 2.41
N PHE A 259 6.83 8.69 1.63
CA PHE A 259 7.10 7.36 2.16
C PHE A 259 8.60 7.07 2.17
N VAL A 260 9.11 6.57 3.31
CA VAL A 260 10.47 6.08 3.43
C VAL A 260 10.45 4.55 3.57
N VAL A 261 10.86 3.87 2.52
CA VAL A 261 11.14 2.44 2.53
C VAL A 261 12.51 2.24 3.13
N SER A 262 12.57 1.50 4.23
CA SER A 262 13.84 1.17 4.87
C SER A 262 14.00 -0.32 5.12
N ASN A 263 15.24 -0.71 5.44
CA ASN A 263 15.54 -2.07 5.88
C ASN A 263 14.71 -2.51 7.10
N LYS A 264 14.04 -1.60 7.83
CA LYS A 264 13.07 -1.95 8.87
C LYS A 264 11.93 -2.81 8.31
N LEU A 265 11.37 -2.46 7.14
CA LEU A 265 10.28 -3.24 6.53
C LEU A 265 10.74 -4.66 6.19
N ILE A 266 11.96 -4.81 5.70
CA ILE A 266 12.56 -6.13 5.43
C ILE A 266 12.66 -6.94 6.74
N SER A 267 13.15 -6.31 7.81
CA SER A 267 13.26 -6.97 9.12
C SER A 267 11.90 -7.38 9.67
N LEU A 268 10.88 -6.51 9.56
CA LEU A 268 9.51 -6.82 9.98
C LEU A 268 8.93 -7.98 9.19
N MET A 269 9.06 -7.96 7.86
CA MET A 269 8.61 -9.06 7.01
C MET A 269 9.28 -10.39 7.36
N LEU A 270 10.60 -10.38 7.61
CA LEU A 270 11.33 -11.59 8.01
C LEU A 270 10.91 -12.09 9.40
N ALA A 271 10.66 -11.18 10.34
CA ALA A 271 10.19 -11.53 11.67
C ALA A 271 8.78 -12.15 11.61
N GLN A 272 7.84 -11.51 10.91
CA GLN A 272 6.49 -12.05 10.78
C GLN A 272 6.48 -13.38 10.00
N ALA A 273 7.31 -13.53 8.97
CA ALA A 273 7.43 -14.80 8.23
C ALA A 273 7.99 -15.94 9.10
N SER A 274 8.67 -15.64 10.21
CA SER A 274 9.10 -16.63 11.20
C SER A 274 7.96 -17.10 12.10
N GLU A 275 6.90 -16.30 12.26
CA GLU A 275 5.74 -16.59 13.12
C GLU A 275 4.56 -17.18 12.32
N ASN A 276 4.42 -16.80 11.04
CA ASN A 276 3.37 -17.30 10.15
C ASN A 276 3.98 -17.91 8.88
N GLU A 277 3.98 -19.25 8.79
CA GLU A 277 4.54 -19.99 7.66
C GLU A 277 3.86 -19.68 6.31
N TYR A 278 2.62 -19.16 6.33
CA TYR A 278 1.85 -18.83 5.12
C TYR A 278 2.01 -17.38 4.68
N LEU A 279 2.77 -16.56 5.43
CA LEU A 279 2.87 -15.12 5.17
C LEU A 279 3.45 -14.80 3.78
N SER A 280 4.36 -15.64 3.29
CA SER A 280 4.92 -15.49 1.94
C SER A 280 3.85 -15.68 0.86
N ASP A 281 2.93 -16.65 1.03
CA ASP A 281 1.82 -16.87 0.09
C ASP A 281 0.81 -15.71 0.16
N ILE A 282 0.56 -15.20 1.38
CA ILE A 282 -0.37 -14.08 1.61
C ILE A 282 0.12 -12.81 0.93
N PHE A 283 1.36 -12.39 1.17
CA PHE A 283 1.92 -11.22 0.49
C PHE A 283 2.17 -11.48 -1.01
N GLY A 284 2.43 -12.73 -1.40
CA GLY A 284 2.49 -13.12 -2.80
C GLY A 284 1.20 -12.76 -3.54
N ASP A 285 0.05 -13.11 -2.97
CA ASP A 285 -1.27 -12.81 -3.55
C ASP A 285 -1.65 -11.32 -3.43
N LEU A 286 -1.38 -10.67 -2.28
CA LEU A 286 -1.65 -9.22 -2.09
C LEU A 286 -0.85 -8.29 -3.01
N LEU A 287 0.28 -8.78 -3.51
CA LEU A 287 1.20 -8.03 -4.38
C LEU A 287 1.20 -8.59 -5.82
N ASP A 288 0.25 -9.46 -6.15
CA ASP A 288 0.04 -9.96 -7.51
C ASP A 288 -0.84 -8.99 -8.32
N GLU A 289 -0.47 -8.78 -9.59
CA GLU A 289 -1.24 -7.94 -10.51
C GLU A 289 -2.58 -8.57 -10.92
N GLU A 290 -2.68 -9.90 -10.88
CA GLU A 290 -3.89 -10.66 -11.21
C GLU A 290 -4.78 -10.91 -9.98
N GLY A 291 -4.25 -10.67 -8.77
CA GLY A 291 -4.89 -10.92 -7.49
C GLY A 291 -5.64 -9.71 -6.90
N SER A 292 -5.99 -9.82 -5.62
CA SER A 292 -6.56 -8.70 -4.88
C SER A 292 -5.47 -7.87 -4.21
N GLU A 293 -5.47 -6.57 -4.47
CA GLU A 293 -4.53 -5.63 -3.87
C GLU A 293 -5.22 -4.73 -2.84
N ILE A 294 -4.40 -4.03 -2.05
CA ILE A 294 -4.90 -2.99 -1.13
C ILE A 294 -5.11 -1.68 -1.90
N TYR A 295 -6.32 -1.14 -1.80
CA TYR A 295 -6.70 0.14 -2.37
C TYR A 295 -7.21 1.14 -1.33
N LEU A 296 -6.77 2.40 -1.45
CA LEU A 296 -7.35 3.54 -0.75
C LEU A 296 -8.34 4.26 -1.65
N ARG A 297 -9.63 4.05 -1.40
CA ARG A 297 -10.70 4.63 -2.23
C ARG A 297 -11.44 5.74 -1.48
N PRO A 298 -11.93 6.79 -2.17
CA PRO A 298 -12.74 7.82 -1.53
C PRO A 298 -13.92 7.21 -0.78
N ILE A 299 -14.02 7.46 0.52
CA ILE A 299 -15.07 6.82 1.33
C ILE A 299 -16.48 7.26 0.90
N GLY A 300 -16.61 8.49 0.40
CA GLY A 300 -17.83 9.04 -0.19
C GLY A 300 -18.28 8.36 -1.49
N ASP A 301 -17.45 7.50 -2.09
CA ASP A 301 -17.89 6.63 -3.18
C ASP A 301 -18.69 5.43 -2.66
N TYR A 302 -18.50 5.02 -1.40
CA TYR A 302 -19.14 3.84 -0.78
C TYR A 302 -20.39 4.19 -0.01
N VAL A 303 -20.35 5.30 0.75
CA VAL A 303 -21.40 5.66 1.70
C VAL A 303 -21.73 7.15 1.68
N ASP A 304 -22.90 7.49 2.19
CA ASP A 304 -23.28 8.88 2.44
C ASP A 304 -22.58 9.44 3.69
N LEU A 305 -21.95 10.60 3.53
CA LEU A 305 -21.13 11.24 4.56
C LEU A 305 -21.91 12.22 5.44
N GLY A 306 -23.23 12.38 5.23
CA GLY A 306 -24.05 13.32 6.02
C GLY A 306 -24.41 12.82 7.41
N ARG A 307 -24.07 11.58 7.76
CA ARG A 307 -24.35 10.93 9.05
C ARG A 307 -23.19 9.98 9.42
N PRO A 308 -22.99 9.68 10.72
CA PRO A 308 -22.05 8.65 11.13
C PRO A 308 -22.34 7.30 10.44
N VAL A 309 -21.29 6.54 10.14
CA VAL A 309 -21.37 5.25 9.44
C VAL A 309 -20.67 4.17 10.27
N SER A 310 -21.31 3.02 10.45
CA SER A 310 -20.73 1.85 11.12
C SER A 310 -19.73 1.11 10.23
N GLY A 311 -18.76 0.43 10.83
CA GLY A 311 -17.87 -0.47 10.09
C GLY A 311 -18.62 -1.58 9.36
N TYR A 312 -19.69 -2.12 9.95
CA TYR A 312 -20.58 -3.06 9.27
C TYR A 312 -21.19 -2.50 7.98
N THR A 313 -21.63 -1.23 7.98
CA THR A 313 -22.19 -0.58 6.78
C THR A 313 -21.13 -0.35 5.71
N LEU A 314 -19.91 0.04 6.09
CA LEU A 314 -18.78 0.17 5.16
C LEU A 314 -18.42 -1.18 4.53
N MET A 315 -18.41 -2.24 5.33
CA MET A 315 -18.09 -3.58 4.86
C MET A 315 -19.16 -4.12 3.91
N GLU A 316 -20.45 -3.93 4.20
CA GLU A 316 -21.52 -4.27 3.25
C GLU A 316 -21.40 -3.45 1.95
N ALA A 317 -21.05 -2.16 2.04
CA ALA A 317 -20.86 -1.32 0.86
C ALA A 317 -19.72 -1.81 -0.04
N ALA A 318 -18.63 -2.31 0.56
CA ALA A 318 -17.52 -2.95 -0.15
C ALA A 318 -17.90 -4.34 -0.69
N ARG A 319 -18.58 -5.17 0.13
CA ARG A 319 -19.04 -6.52 -0.27
C ARG A 319 -19.90 -6.50 -1.52
N ARG A 320 -20.80 -5.51 -1.65
CA ARG A 320 -21.65 -5.31 -2.86
C ARG A 320 -20.86 -5.03 -4.14
N ARG A 321 -19.56 -4.77 -4.04
CA ARG A 321 -18.63 -4.53 -5.14
C ARG A 321 -17.67 -5.69 -5.37
N GLY A 322 -17.74 -6.75 -4.56
CA GLY A 322 -16.75 -7.81 -4.55
C GLY A 322 -15.45 -7.42 -3.83
N GLU A 323 -15.53 -6.50 -2.87
CA GLU A 323 -14.37 -5.96 -2.16
C GLU A 323 -14.49 -6.23 -0.65
N THR A 324 -13.35 -6.41 0.03
CA THR A 324 -13.28 -6.58 1.48
C THR A 324 -12.76 -5.30 2.12
N ALA A 325 -13.57 -4.63 2.94
CA ALA A 325 -13.13 -3.47 3.70
C ALA A 325 -12.29 -3.89 4.91
N ILE A 326 -11.08 -3.35 5.04
CA ILE A 326 -10.13 -3.72 6.10
C ILE A 326 -9.78 -2.54 7.04
N GLY A 327 -10.18 -1.33 6.68
CA GLY A 327 -9.87 -0.15 7.49
C GLY A 327 -10.22 1.16 6.81
N TYR A 328 -9.75 2.26 7.36
CA TYR A 328 -9.90 3.59 6.79
C TYR A 328 -8.65 4.44 7.05
N ARG A 329 -8.48 5.50 6.26
CA ARG A 329 -7.53 6.58 6.53
C ARG A 329 -8.30 7.87 6.72
N ARG A 330 -8.16 8.49 7.89
CA ARG A 330 -8.70 9.83 8.13
C ARG A 330 -7.64 10.88 7.93
N ARG A 331 -7.95 11.90 7.13
CA ARG A 331 -7.04 13.05 7.04
C ARG A 331 -7.18 13.86 8.32
N ARG A 332 -6.09 14.05 9.06
CA ARG A 332 -6.04 14.91 10.25
C ARG A 332 -5.25 16.18 9.93
N ASP A 333 -5.59 17.27 10.62
CA ASP A 333 -4.78 18.48 10.60
C ASP A 333 -3.38 18.19 11.19
N GLU A 334 -2.36 18.89 10.70
CA GLU A 334 -0.94 18.67 11.00
C GLU A 334 -0.59 18.71 12.51
N ASP A 335 -1.47 19.28 13.35
CA ASP A 335 -1.32 19.38 14.81
C ASP A 335 -1.82 18.15 15.59
N GLY A 336 -2.50 17.21 14.93
CA GLY A 336 -3.01 15.98 15.56
C GLY A 336 -1.95 14.90 15.59
N ALA A 337 -1.07 14.92 16.60
CA ALA A 337 -0.08 13.87 16.81
C ALA A 337 -0.75 12.48 16.82
N ASP A 338 -0.46 11.66 15.82
CA ASP A 338 -0.81 10.26 15.81
C ASP A 338 0.20 9.51 16.69
N ALA A 339 -0.29 8.80 17.71
CA ALA A 339 0.56 8.08 18.66
C ALA A 339 1.52 7.10 17.97
N ARG A 340 1.14 6.58 16.79
CA ARG A 340 1.95 5.66 15.98
C ARG A 340 2.46 6.28 14.67
N ASN A 341 2.17 7.56 14.42
CA ASN A 341 2.58 8.28 13.21
C ASN A 341 2.19 7.59 11.88
N MET A 342 0.99 6.99 11.82
CA MET A 342 0.51 6.21 10.67
C MET A 342 -0.30 7.04 9.67
N GLY A 343 -0.18 8.37 9.71
CA GLY A 343 -0.90 9.27 8.80
C GLY A 343 -2.43 9.13 8.89
N GLY A 344 -2.96 8.76 10.06
CA GLY A 344 -4.39 8.56 10.29
C GLY A 344 -4.97 7.26 9.71
N VAL A 345 -4.11 6.32 9.30
CA VAL A 345 -4.51 4.95 8.94
C VAL A 345 -4.96 4.21 10.20
N VAL A 346 -6.10 3.54 10.09
CA VAL A 346 -6.63 2.60 11.08
C VAL A 346 -7.03 1.34 10.33
N VAL A 347 -6.35 0.24 10.64
CA VAL A 347 -6.66 -1.10 10.15
C VAL A 347 -7.47 -1.84 11.22
N ASN A 348 -8.37 -2.72 10.79
CA ASN A 348 -9.25 -3.50 11.65
C ASN A 348 -10.01 -2.66 12.72
N PRO A 349 -10.72 -1.60 12.32
CA PRO A 349 -11.54 -0.86 13.26
C PRO A 349 -12.71 -1.71 13.76
N SER A 350 -13.14 -1.49 15.00
CA SER A 350 -14.34 -2.14 15.55
C SER A 350 -15.55 -1.85 14.66
N LYS A 351 -16.25 -2.91 14.22
CA LYS A 351 -17.34 -2.78 13.23
C LYS A 351 -18.59 -2.11 13.79
N SER A 352 -18.80 -2.19 15.10
CA SER A 352 -19.93 -1.56 15.80
C SER A 352 -19.75 -0.06 15.98
N GLN A 353 -18.50 0.44 15.92
CA GLN A 353 -18.24 1.86 16.09
C GLN A 353 -18.76 2.65 14.88
N ALA A 354 -19.69 3.58 15.13
CA ALA A 354 -20.13 4.54 14.13
C ALA A 354 -19.24 5.78 14.15
N LEU A 355 -18.78 6.19 12.97
CA LEU A 355 -17.82 7.27 12.81
C LEU A 355 -18.28 8.29 11.77
N GLU A 356 -18.02 9.56 12.04
CA GLU A 356 -18.16 10.63 11.05
C GLU A 356 -16.92 10.65 10.15
N PHE A 357 -17.17 10.76 8.84
CA PHE A 357 -16.14 10.78 7.81
C PHE A 357 -16.25 12.03 6.95
N LEU A 358 -15.10 12.52 6.52
CA LEU A 358 -14.98 13.67 5.63
C LEU A 358 -14.75 13.23 4.17
N PRO A 359 -15.03 14.09 3.17
CA PRO A 359 -14.81 13.76 1.75
C PRO A 359 -13.36 13.36 1.40
N GLU A 360 -12.39 13.87 2.15
CA GLU A 360 -10.96 13.59 2.05
C GLU A 360 -10.55 12.23 2.65
N ASP A 361 -11.41 11.61 3.46
CA ASP A 361 -11.13 10.31 4.04
C ASP A 361 -11.17 9.21 2.98
N ARG A 362 -10.50 8.11 3.28
CA ARG A 362 -10.36 6.96 2.39
C ARG A 362 -10.78 5.69 3.09
N LEU A 363 -11.50 4.83 2.40
CA LEU A 363 -11.73 3.45 2.79
C LEU A 363 -10.56 2.60 2.28
N ILE A 364 -10.03 1.73 3.14
CA ILE A 364 -9.00 0.76 2.79
C ILE A 364 -9.72 -0.55 2.47
N VAL A 365 -9.59 -1.02 1.23
CA VAL A 365 -10.25 -2.23 0.74
C VAL A 365 -9.25 -3.17 0.05
N LEU A 366 -9.52 -4.47 0.11
CA LEU A 366 -8.98 -5.45 -0.81
C LEU A 366 -9.90 -5.54 -2.02
N ALA A 367 -9.34 -5.41 -3.22
CA ALA A 367 -10.10 -5.51 -4.47
C ALA A 367 -9.19 -5.93 -5.63
N GLU A 368 -9.79 -6.46 -6.70
CA GLU A 368 -9.12 -6.61 -7.99
C GLU A 368 -9.01 -5.24 -8.72
N GLY A 369 -7.95 -5.07 -9.53
CA GLY A 369 -7.45 -3.76 -10.02
C GLY A 369 -8.04 -3.13 -11.28
#